data_AF-A0A326UML8-F1
#
_entry.id   AF-A0A326UML8-F1
#
_cell.length_a   1.000
_cell.length_b   1.000
_cell.length_c   1.000
_cell.angle_alpha   90.00
_cell.angle_beta   90.00
_cell.angle_gamma   90.00
#
_symmetry.space_group_name_H-M   'P 1'
#
loop_
_entity.id
_entity.type
_entity.pdbx_description
1 polymer ?
#
loop_
_entity_poly.entity_id
_entity_poly.type
_entity_poly.pdbx_seq_one_letter_code
_entity_poly.pdbx_strand_id
1 'polypeptide(L)'
;MREEPRVQAYIEHFARLARRHPWKVRGLVYLSAFLLPPGVLPPMLMRKDTESILGASLEVDEERKQVRVRKEAARTVFYADCSEEDVARAISLLVPEPLRPRVEEAASRLSVRESEALPRYYIECLQDKALGPSMQRKMYTSLPCQKVYSLPTSHSPFLSAPERLAECLLDIARSQPKRDAHSEASKHPSVASGTDEHEG
;
A
#
# COMPACT_ATOMS: atom_id res chain seq x y z
N MET A 1 -3.16 32.30 -22.84
CA MET A 1 -2.55 30.97 -22.64
C MET A 1 -3.09 30.43 -21.33
N ARG A 2 -3.96 29.42 -21.36
CA ARG A 2 -4.49 28.80 -20.14
C ARG A 2 -3.52 27.72 -19.70
N GLU A 3 -2.96 27.84 -18.51
CA GLU A 3 -2.17 26.80 -17.87
C GLU A 3 -3.06 25.57 -17.63
N GLU A 4 -2.65 24.42 -18.17
CA GLU A 4 -3.29 23.13 -17.91
C GLU A 4 -2.91 22.63 -16.51
N PRO A 5 -3.87 22.30 -15.62
CA PRO A 5 -3.51 21.72 -14.33
C PRO A 5 -3.23 20.22 -14.48
N ARG A 6 -1.97 19.85 -14.23
CA ARG A 6 -1.44 18.47 -14.12
C ARG A 6 -1.87 17.85 -12.77
N VAL A 7 -2.38 16.59 -12.73
CA VAL A 7 -3.00 15.95 -11.53
C VAL A 7 -2.75 14.42 -11.46
N GLN A 8 -2.21 13.79 -10.36
CA GLN A 8 -1.90 12.30 -10.30
C GLN A 8 -1.39 11.62 -8.96
N ALA A 9 -1.86 10.37 -8.56
CA ALA A 9 -1.33 9.19 -7.68
C ALA A 9 -1.71 8.71 -6.16
N TYR A 10 -2.41 7.58 -5.90
CA TYR A 10 -2.84 7.10 -4.52
C TYR A 10 -1.85 6.21 -3.71
N ILE A 11 -0.75 5.72 -4.29
CA ILE A 11 0.03 4.60 -3.67
C ILE A 11 1.05 5.05 -2.61
N GLU A 12 1.29 6.36 -2.47
CA GLU A 12 2.35 6.88 -1.60
C GLU A 12 1.92 7.16 -0.16
N HIS A 13 0.64 7.06 0.20
CA HIS A 13 0.15 7.57 1.48
C HIS A 13 0.74 6.84 2.70
N PHE A 14 0.88 5.51 2.66
CA PHE A 14 1.39 4.73 3.78
C PHE A 14 2.92 4.82 3.93
N ALA A 15 3.66 4.79 2.82
CA ALA A 15 5.10 5.05 2.85
C ALA A 15 5.39 6.49 3.33
N ARG A 16 4.57 7.47 2.91
CA ARG A 16 4.66 8.87 3.35
C ARG A 16 4.28 9.03 4.82
N LEU A 17 3.26 8.35 5.33
CA LEU A 17 2.92 8.31 6.76
C LEU A 17 4.07 7.72 7.58
N ALA A 18 4.61 6.59 7.14
CA ALA A 18 5.74 5.94 7.76
C ALA A 18 6.98 6.85 7.78
N ARG A 19 7.15 7.71 6.76
CA ARG A 19 8.19 8.75 6.73
C ARG A 19 7.92 9.96 7.63
N ARG A 20 6.66 10.36 7.84
CA ARG A 20 6.32 11.47 8.76
C ARG A 20 6.48 11.07 10.23
N HIS A 21 6.34 9.77 10.51
CA HIS A 21 6.48 9.21 11.85
C HIS A 21 7.28 7.89 11.82
N PRO A 22 8.58 7.92 11.46
CA PRO A 22 9.39 6.71 11.33
C PRO A 22 9.53 5.98 12.66
N TRP A 23 9.48 6.69 13.78
CA TRP A 23 9.43 6.12 15.13
C TRP A 23 8.08 5.48 15.51
N LYS A 24 7.07 5.50 14.64
CA LYS A 24 5.78 4.80 14.85
C LYS A 24 5.60 3.60 13.93
N VAL A 25 6.34 3.52 12.82
CA VAL A 25 6.23 2.43 11.85
C VAL A 25 7.51 1.61 11.86
N ARG A 26 7.39 0.31 12.17
CA ARG A 26 8.54 -0.61 12.23
C ARG A 26 8.89 -1.20 10.86
N GLY A 27 7.90 -1.44 10.01
CA GLY A 27 8.09 -1.95 8.66
C GLY A 27 6.84 -1.79 7.80
N LEU A 28 6.98 -2.09 6.51
CA LEU A 28 5.89 -2.08 5.54
C LEU A 28 5.61 -3.49 5.05
N VAL A 29 4.36 -3.92 5.11
CA VAL A 29 3.91 -5.21 4.57
C VAL A 29 2.99 -4.95 3.38
N TYR A 30 3.37 -5.47 2.22
CA TYR A 30 2.59 -5.42 1.00
C TYR A 30 1.89 -6.77 0.84
N LEU A 31 0.57 -6.81 0.99
CA LEU A 31 -0.25 -8.00 0.81
C LEU A 31 -0.95 -7.91 -0.54
N SER A 32 -0.58 -8.77 -1.49
CA SER A 32 -1.14 -8.79 -2.87
C SER A 32 -1.30 -7.38 -3.48
N ALA A 33 -0.37 -6.48 -3.14
CA ALA A 33 -0.50 -5.04 -3.40
C ALA A 33 0.51 -4.56 -4.45
N PHE A 34 0.20 -3.43 -5.07
CA PHE A 34 1.17 -2.73 -5.91
C PHE A 34 2.37 -2.26 -5.08
N LEU A 35 3.55 -2.79 -5.40
CA LEU A 35 4.85 -2.31 -4.93
C LEU A 35 5.53 -1.59 -6.10
N LEU A 36 5.30 -0.28 -6.20
CA LEU A 36 5.66 0.50 -7.38
C LEU A 36 7.10 1.04 -7.32
N PRO A 37 7.94 0.77 -8.35
CA PRO A 37 9.18 1.51 -8.55
C PRO A 37 8.92 3.01 -8.76
N PRO A 38 9.91 3.88 -8.47
CA PRO A 38 9.80 5.31 -8.75
C PRO A 38 9.41 5.58 -10.21
N GLY A 39 8.46 6.50 -10.42
CA GLY A 39 7.96 6.86 -11.74
C GLY A 39 7.04 5.84 -12.41
N VAL A 40 6.76 4.69 -11.79
CA VAL A 40 5.80 3.70 -12.31
C VAL A 40 4.42 3.96 -11.73
N LEU A 41 3.41 4.05 -12.60
CA LEU A 41 2.01 4.22 -12.20
C LEU A 41 1.24 2.88 -12.27
N PRO A 42 0.23 2.66 -11.39
CA PRO A 42 -0.53 1.41 -11.39
C PRO A 42 -1.14 1.03 -12.76
N PRO A 43 -1.77 1.96 -13.52
CA PRO A 43 -2.31 1.64 -14.85
C PRO A 43 -1.27 1.11 -15.83
N MET A 44 0.02 1.48 -15.69
CA MET A 44 1.09 0.97 -16.55
C MET A 44 1.39 -0.51 -16.28
N LEU A 45 1.28 -0.94 -15.03
CA LEU A 45 1.46 -2.35 -14.65
C LEU A 45 0.21 -3.17 -14.96
N MET A 46 -0.98 -2.65 -14.65
CA MET A 46 -2.25 -3.32 -14.97
C MET A 46 -2.37 -3.68 -16.44
N ARG A 47 -1.96 -2.80 -17.36
CA ARG A 47 -1.96 -3.08 -18.81
C ARG A 47 -1.01 -4.21 -19.24
N LYS A 48 0.00 -4.50 -18.44
CA LYS A 48 1.01 -5.54 -18.70
C LYS A 48 0.73 -6.84 -17.95
N ASP A 49 -0.27 -6.85 -17.08
CA ASP A 49 -0.66 -8.00 -16.29
C ASP A 49 -1.66 -8.85 -17.08
N THR A 50 -1.17 -9.94 -17.67
CA THR A 50 -1.99 -10.86 -18.49
C THR A 50 -2.74 -11.89 -17.66
N GLU A 51 -2.43 -12.01 -16.36
CA GLU A 51 -3.06 -12.94 -15.43
C GLU A 51 -4.23 -12.27 -14.67
N SER A 52 -4.21 -10.93 -14.59
CA SER A 52 -5.29 -10.15 -13.99
C SER A 52 -6.51 -10.04 -14.90
N ILE A 53 -7.69 -10.29 -14.34
CA ILE A 53 -8.99 -9.99 -14.96
C ILE A 53 -9.59 -8.68 -14.47
N LEU A 54 -8.91 -7.97 -13.56
CA LEU A 54 -9.42 -6.74 -12.93
C LEU A 54 -9.78 -5.71 -14.00
N GLY A 55 -8.87 -5.42 -14.93
CA GLY A 55 -9.08 -4.41 -15.95
C GLY A 55 -10.33 -4.65 -16.82
N ALA A 56 -10.57 -5.91 -17.21
CA ALA A 56 -11.77 -6.29 -17.97
C ALA A 56 -13.06 -6.24 -17.12
N SER A 57 -12.93 -6.29 -15.80
CA SER A 57 -14.03 -6.32 -14.83
C SER A 57 -14.43 -4.94 -14.30
N LEU A 58 -13.79 -3.86 -14.77
CA LEU A 58 -14.10 -2.49 -14.36
C LEU A 58 -15.26 -1.89 -15.18
N GLU A 59 -16.08 -1.11 -14.50
CA GLU A 59 -17.05 -0.17 -15.05
C GLU A 59 -16.63 1.25 -14.68
N VAL A 60 -16.53 2.11 -15.69
CA VAL A 60 -16.14 3.50 -15.53
C VAL A 60 -17.38 4.38 -15.68
N ASP A 61 -17.66 5.17 -14.67
CA ASP A 61 -18.64 6.26 -14.70
C ASP A 61 -17.88 7.58 -14.96
N GLU A 62 -17.85 7.99 -16.22
CA GLU A 62 -17.16 9.21 -16.65
C GLU A 62 -17.81 10.49 -16.13
N GLU A 63 -19.12 10.49 -15.86
CA GLU A 63 -19.84 11.66 -15.35
C GLU A 63 -19.50 11.90 -13.88
N ARG A 64 -19.57 10.83 -13.08
CA ARG A 64 -19.24 10.89 -11.64
C ARG A 64 -17.74 10.82 -11.37
N LYS A 65 -16.91 10.60 -12.39
CA LYS A 65 -15.46 10.37 -12.27
C LYS A 65 -15.17 9.25 -11.27
N GLN A 66 -15.87 8.14 -11.45
CA GLN A 66 -15.79 6.96 -10.59
C GLN A 66 -15.49 5.71 -11.42
N VAL A 67 -14.94 4.71 -10.76
CA VAL A 67 -14.71 3.38 -11.30
C VAL A 67 -15.14 2.35 -10.26
N ARG A 68 -15.70 1.24 -10.70
CA ARG A 68 -16.03 0.12 -9.82
C ARG A 68 -15.79 -1.20 -10.51
N VAL A 69 -15.61 -2.27 -9.73
CA VAL A 69 -15.67 -3.64 -10.24
C VAL A 69 -17.14 -4.05 -10.37
N ARG A 70 -17.49 -4.71 -11.48
CA ARG A 70 -18.83 -5.31 -11.67
C ARG A 70 -19.16 -6.26 -10.54
N LYS A 71 -20.37 -6.18 -9.98
CA LYS A 71 -20.76 -7.02 -8.84
C LYS A 71 -20.63 -8.51 -9.16
N GLU A 72 -20.97 -8.87 -10.39
CA GLU A 72 -20.95 -10.25 -10.90
C GLU A 72 -19.51 -10.77 -11.08
N ALA A 73 -18.55 -9.86 -11.30
CA ALA A 73 -17.14 -10.20 -11.41
C ALA A 73 -16.39 -10.16 -10.06
N ALA A 74 -16.91 -9.42 -9.07
CA ALA A 74 -16.22 -9.15 -7.81
C ALA A 74 -15.80 -10.42 -7.07
N ARG A 75 -16.63 -11.47 -7.09
CA ARG A 75 -16.24 -12.78 -6.53
C ARG A 75 -14.97 -13.31 -7.19
N THR A 76 -14.97 -13.43 -8.51
CA THR A 76 -13.85 -14.01 -9.26
C THR A 76 -12.59 -13.16 -9.15
N VAL A 77 -12.75 -11.84 -9.08
CA VAL A 77 -11.63 -10.89 -9.00
C VAL A 77 -11.00 -10.90 -7.60
N PHE A 78 -11.81 -10.78 -6.54
CA PHE A 78 -11.31 -10.51 -5.19
C PHE A 78 -11.48 -11.64 -4.17
N TYR A 79 -12.47 -12.51 -4.35
CA TYR A 79 -12.97 -13.40 -3.28
C TYR A 79 -13.14 -14.86 -3.75
N ALA A 80 -12.32 -15.31 -4.70
CA ALA A 80 -12.56 -16.56 -5.43
C ALA A 80 -12.52 -17.82 -4.54
N ASP A 81 -11.78 -17.75 -3.44
CA ASP A 81 -11.56 -18.81 -2.44
C ASP A 81 -12.19 -18.48 -1.08
N CYS A 82 -13.05 -17.46 -1.00
CA CYS A 82 -13.76 -17.10 0.23
C CYS A 82 -15.07 -17.89 0.39
N SER A 83 -15.60 -17.95 1.62
CA SER A 83 -16.91 -18.53 1.90
C SER A 83 -18.04 -17.75 1.23
N GLU A 84 -19.19 -18.39 0.95
CA GLU A 84 -20.35 -17.69 0.38
C GLU A 84 -20.82 -16.52 1.25
N GLU A 85 -20.79 -16.69 2.57
CA GLU A 85 -21.16 -15.66 3.53
C GLU A 85 -20.22 -14.44 3.43
N ASP A 86 -18.91 -14.68 3.42
CA ASP A 86 -17.92 -13.61 3.29
C ASP A 86 -18.01 -12.90 1.94
N VAL A 87 -18.21 -13.64 0.86
CA VAL A 87 -18.39 -13.09 -0.50
C VAL A 87 -19.61 -12.18 -0.52
N ALA A 88 -20.76 -12.66 -0.04
CA ALA A 88 -22.00 -11.88 -0.04
C ALA A 88 -21.85 -10.60 0.79
N ARG A 89 -21.26 -10.71 1.99
CA ARG A 89 -21.00 -9.57 2.86
C ARG A 89 -20.02 -8.59 2.21
N ALA A 90 -18.89 -9.05 1.70
CA ALA A 90 -17.87 -8.19 1.11
C ALA A 90 -18.38 -7.44 -0.13
N ILE A 91 -19.09 -8.13 -1.03
CA ILE A 91 -19.70 -7.51 -2.22
C ILE A 91 -20.73 -6.44 -1.83
N SER A 92 -21.49 -6.64 -0.75
CA SER A 92 -22.47 -5.65 -0.27
C SER A 92 -21.82 -4.34 0.19
N LEU A 93 -20.54 -4.39 0.58
CA LEU A 93 -19.78 -3.24 1.09
C LEU A 93 -18.96 -2.53 -0.01
N LEU A 94 -18.91 -3.07 -1.23
CA LEU A 94 -18.15 -2.47 -2.32
C LEU A 94 -18.77 -1.15 -2.82
N VAL A 95 -17.96 -0.10 -2.80
CA VAL A 95 -18.31 1.25 -3.27
C VAL A 95 -17.47 1.63 -4.50
N PRO A 96 -17.91 2.58 -5.34
CA PRO A 96 -17.09 3.08 -6.42
C PRO A 96 -15.86 3.80 -5.87
N GLU A 97 -14.72 3.60 -6.52
CA GLU A 97 -13.50 4.34 -6.28
C GLU A 97 -13.44 5.58 -7.21
N PRO A 98 -12.77 6.66 -6.81
CA PRO A 98 -12.51 7.78 -7.73
C PRO A 98 -11.67 7.33 -8.94
N LEU A 99 -12.14 7.63 -10.16
CA LEU A 99 -11.45 7.33 -11.43
C LEU A 99 -10.05 7.95 -11.48
N ARG A 100 -9.94 9.14 -10.90
CA ARG A 100 -8.68 9.77 -10.55
C ARG A 100 -8.65 9.81 -9.04
N PRO A 101 -7.83 8.98 -8.40
CA PRO A 101 -7.57 9.17 -6.99
C PRO A 101 -7.13 10.63 -6.79
N ARG A 102 -7.56 11.25 -5.68
CA ARG A 102 -7.23 12.64 -5.34
C ARG A 102 -5.76 12.73 -4.94
N VAL A 103 -4.92 13.31 -5.78
CA VAL A 103 -3.47 13.17 -5.58
C VAL A 103 -2.66 14.39 -5.98
N GLU A 104 -1.83 14.75 -5.01
CA GLU A 104 -0.61 15.54 -5.11
C GLU A 104 0.66 14.66 -5.26
N GLU A 105 1.37 14.89 -6.37
CA GLU A 105 2.83 15.00 -6.50
C GLU A 105 3.71 14.41 -5.37
N ALA A 106 3.98 13.10 -5.35
CA ALA A 106 5.30 12.64 -4.90
C ALA A 106 5.93 11.47 -5.69
N ALA A 107 5.39 11.13 -6.87
CA ALA A 107 6.00 10.13 -7.75
C ALA A 107 7.32 10.57 -8.39
N SER A 108 7.77 11.82 -8.17
CA SER A 108 8.98 12.38 -8.78
C SER A 108 10.07 12.85 -7.81
N ARG A 109 9.88 12.75 -6.48
CA ARG A 109 10.88 13.24 -5.50
C ARG A 109 11.12 12.31 -4.30
N LEU A 110 10.77 11.04 -4.41
CA LEU A 110 11.37 10.05 -3.54
C LEU A 110 12.82 9.86 -3.99
N SER A 111 13.73 10.67 -3.44
CA SER A 111 15.14 10.31 -3.49
C SER A 111 15.25 8.94 -2.84
N VAL A 112 15.88 8.00 -3.55
CA VAL A 112 16.11 6.61 -3.15
C VAL A 112 16.60 6.53 -1.69
N ARG A 113 17.35 7.55 -1.26
CA ARG A 113 17.95 7.70 0.08
C ARG A 113 17.00 7.71 1.28
N GLU A 114 15.72 8.05 1.13
CA GLU A 114 14.83 8.20 2.31
C GLU A 114 13.78 7.08 2.46
N SER A 115 13.48 6.36 1.38
CA SER A 115 12.73 5.09 1.43
C SER A 115 13.61 3.90 1.84
N GLU A 116 14.92 4.08 1.89
CA GLU A 116 15.91 3.09 2.32
C GLU A 116 15.84 2.72 3.82
N ALA A 117 15.06 3.43 4.65
CA ALA A 117 15.12 3.24 6.11
C ALA A 117 14.18 2.16 6.70
N LEU A 118 13.10 1.76 6.01
CA LEU A 118 12.13 0.83 6.59
C LEU A 118 12.20 -0.57 5.95
N PRO A 119 12.24 -1.63 6.77
CA PRO A 119 12.15 -3.00 6.29
C PRO A 119 10.83 -3.20 5.55
N ARG A 120 10.90 -3.78 4.34
CA ARG A 120 9.74 -4.10 3.50
C ARG A 120 9.57 -5.61 3.41
N TYR A 121 8.34 -6.05 3.46
CA TYR A 121 7.93 -7.45 3.32
C TYR A 121 6.84 -7.53 2.27
N TYR A 122 6.81 -8.65 1.57
CA TYR A 122 5.75 -8.93 0.61
C TYR A 122 5.06 -10.24 1.00
N ILE A 123 3.74 -10.27 0.90
CA ILE A 123 2.94 -11.48 1.03
C ILE A 123 2.22 -11.64 -0.31
N GLU A 124 2.73 -12.54 -1.14
CA GLU A 124 2.15 -12.84 -2.45
C GLU A 124 1.02 -13.86 -2.35
N CYS A 125 0.01 -13.68 -3.18
CA CYS A 125 -1.13 -14.61 -3.31
C CYS A 125 -1.02 -15.35 -4.64
N LEU A 126 -0.82 -16.66 -4.60
CA LEU A 126 -0.44 -17.47 -5.78
C LEU A 126 -1.60 -17.73 -6.74
N GLN A 127 -2.85 -17.46 -6.34
CA GLN A 127 -4.05 -17.65 -7.16
C GLN A 127 -4.78 -16.32 -7.40
N ASP A 128 -4.10 -15.20 -7.21
CA ASP A 128 -4.66 -13.86 -7.36
C ASP A 128 -5.02 -13.57 -8.82
N LYS A 129 -6.25 -13.07 -9.03
CA LYS A 129 -6.77 -12.66 -10.34
C LYS A 129 -7.02 -11.16 -10.44
N ALA A 130 -6.85 -10.42 -9.36
CA ALA A 130 -6.85 -8.96 -9.37
C ALA A 130 -5.46 -8.41 -9.69
N LEU A 131 -4.42 -9.05 -9.15
CA LEU A 131 -3.02 -8.75 -9.41
C LEU A 131 -2.26 -10.06 -9.64
N GLY A 132 -1.90 -10.34 -10.88
CA GLY A 132 -1.31 -11.61 -11.29
C GLY A 132 -0.05 -11.98 -10.50
N PRO A 133 0.15 -13.26 -10.12
CA PRO A 133 1.35 -13.71 -9.40
C PRO A 133 2.66 -13.33 -10.11
N SER A 134 2.69 -13.37 -11.45
CA SER A 134 3.86 -12.95 -12.23
C SER A 134 4.12 -11.45 -12.10
N MET A 135 3.07 -10.62 -12.00
CA MET A 135 3.20 -9.18 -11.79
C MET A 135 3.63 -8.86 -10.35
N GLN A 136 3.09 -9.55 -9.34
CA GLN A 136 3.54 -9.46 -7.95
C GLN A 136 5.05 -9.74 -7.85
N ARG A 137 5.49 -10.85 -8.46
CA ARG A 137 6.91 -11.23 -8.53
C ARG A 137 7.77 -10.20 -9.19
N LYS A 138 7.35 -9.71 -10.35
CA LYS A 138 8.06 -8.64 -11.04
C LYS A 138 8.28 -7.43 -10.14
N MET A 139 7.29 -7.04 -9.35
CA MET A 139 7.40 -5.88 -8.46
C MET A 139 8.37 -6.13 -7.30
N TYR A 140 8.25 -7.23 -6.55
CA TYR A 140 9.17 -7.49 -5.43
C TYR A 140 10.58 -7.89 -5.85
N THR A 141 10.79 -8.39 -7.06
CA THR A 141 12.14 -8.58 -7.62
C THR A 141 12.75 -7.25 -8.06
N SER A 142 11.95 -6.33 -8.63
CA SER A 142 12.43 -4.99 -9.02
C SER A 142 12.71 -4.09 -7.83
N LEU A 143 11.95 -4.26 -6.75
CA LEU A 143 12.12 -3.58 -5.46
C LEU A 143 12.27 -4.62 -4.35
N PRO A 144 13.49 -5.15 -4.12
CA PRO A 144 13.73 -6.22 -3.16
C PRO A 144 13.15 -5.94 -1.76
N CYS A 145 12.45 -6.95 -1.25
CA CYS A 145 11.92 -7.01 0.11
C CYS A 145 12.86 -7.85 0.99
N GLN A 146 12.83 -7.63 2.32
CA GLN A 146 13.59 -8.45 3.27
C GLN A 146 13.17 -9.90 3.24
N LYS A 147 11.87 -10.13 3.09
CA LYS A 147 11.30 -11.47 2.98
C LYS A 147 10.02 -11.40 2.17
N VAL A 148 9.80 -12.44 1.37
CA VAL A 148 8.57 -12.69 0.62
C VAL A 148 7.93 -13.95 1.21
N TYR A 149 6.65 -13.87 1.53
CA TYR A 149 5.81 -14.99 1.96
C TYR A 149 4.85 -15.31 0.83
N SER A 150 4.54 -16.59 0.62
CA SER A 150 3.63 -17.03 -0.44
C SER A 150 2.43 -17.75 0.18
N LEU A 151 1.23 -17.29 -0.14
CA LEU A 151 -0.02 -17.91 0.27
C LEU A 151 -0.71 -18.54 -0.95
N PRO A 152 -1.17 -19.81 -0.86
CA PRO A 152 -1.91 -20.46 -1.94
C PRO A 152 -3.38 -20.02 -1.94
N THR A 153 -3.62 -18.71 -1.95
CA THR A 153 -4.93 -18.06 -1.87
C THR A 153 -5.18 -17.16 -3.08
N SER A 154 -6.43 -16.74 -3.26
CA SER A 154 -6.78 -15.62 -4.14
C SER A 154 -6.42 -14.27 -3.49
N HIS A 155 -7.03 -13.17 -3.94
CA HIS A 155 -6.64 -11.80 -3.59
C HIS A 155 -6.87 -11.41 -2.12
N SER A 156 -7.83 -12.05 -1.43
CA SER A 156 -8.29 -11.65 -0.09
C SER A 156 -8.00 -12.69 1.01
N PRO A 157 -6.72 -13.00 1.31
CA PRO A 157 -6.36 -13.99 2.32
C PRO A 157 -6.77 -13.57 3.74
N PHE A 158 -7.08 -12.30 3.98
CA PHE A 158 -7.66 -11.83 5.24
C PHE A 158 -9.11 -12.33 5.47
N LEU A 159 -9.76 -12.87 4.43
CA LEU A 159 -11.04 -13.57 4.51
C LEU A 159 -10.85 -15.09 4.32
N SER A 160 -10.11 -15.52 3.29
CA SER A 160 -10.02 -16.94 2.93
C SER A 160 -9.05 -17.75 3.78
N ALA A 161 -8.01 -17.13 4.36
CA ALA A 161 -7.00 -17.80 5.17
C ALA A 161 -6.43 -16.89 6.28
N PRO A 162 -7.28 -16.33 7.16
CA PRO A 162 -6.87 -15.33 8.13
C PRO A 162 -5.80 -15.84 9.10
N GLU A 163 -5.83 -17.12 9.49
CA GLU A 163 -4.82 -17.73 10.36
C GLU A 163 -3.44 -17.78 9.68
N ARG A 164 -3.39 -18.18 8.41
CA ARG A 164 -2.13 -18.25 7.64
C ARG A 164 -1.56 -16.85 7.39
N LEU A 165 -2.43 -15.87 7.14
CA LEU A 165 -2.01 -14.48 7.05
C LEU A 165 -1.47 -13.98 8.40
N ALA A 166 -2.14 -14.30 9.50
CA ALA A 166 -1.71 -13.93 10.85
C ALA A 166 -0.35 -14.54 11.20
N GLU A 167 -0.09 -15.80 10.84
CA GLU A 167 1.22 -16.45 11.00
C GLU A 167 2.33 -15.67 10.27
N CYS A 168 2.10 -15.27 9.01
CA CYS A 168 3.05 -14.45 8.27
C CYS A 168 3.31 -13.11 8.97
N LEU A 169 2.25 -12.43 9.40
CA LEU A 169 2.36 -11.14 10.09
C LEU A 169 3.07 -11.25 11.44
N LEU A 170 2.84 -12.33 12.19
CA LEU A 170 3.51 -12.60 13.46
C LEU A 170 4.99 -12.90 13.26
N ASP A 171 5.35 -13.67 12.22
CA ASP A 171 6.75 -13.91 11.87
C ASP A 171 7.47 -12.61 11.48
N ILE A 172 6.81 -11.76 10.68
CA ILE A 172 7.31 -10.41 10.37
C ILE A 172 7.51 -9.62 11.66
N ALA A 173 6.50 -9.56 12.54
CA ALA A 173 6.59 -8.80 13.78
C ALA A 173 7.70 -9.28 14.72
N ARG A 174 8.02 -10.59 14.73
CA ARG A 174 9.07 -11.20 15.55
C ARG A 174 10.47 -11.02 14.96
N SER A 175 10.61 -10.98 13.64
CA SER A 175 11.89 -10.80 12.95
C SER A 175 12.39 -9.35 12.94
N GLN A 176 11.54 -8.41 13.34
CA GLN A 176 11.89 -7.00 13.48
C GLN A 176 12.86 -6.78 14.66
N PRO A 177 13.94 -6.00 14.49
CA PRO A 177 14.80 -5.63 15.61
C PRO A 177 13.99 -4.94 16.70
N LYS A 178 14.25 -5.29 17.96
CA LYS A 178 13.71 -4.53 19.10
C LYS A 178 14.24 -3.10 19.00
N ARG A 179 13.37 -2.10 19.11
CA ARG A 179 13.82 -0.72 19.26
C ARG A 179 14.38 -0.56 20.66
N ASP A 180 15.60 -0.08 20.76
CA ASP A 180 16.14 0.37 22.04
C ASP A 180 15.26 1.51 22.55
N ALA A 181 14.89 1.45 23.83
CA ALA A 181 13.98 2.38 24.48
C ALA A 181 14.60 3.79 24.73
N HIS A 182 15.52 4.26 23.88
CA HIS A 182 16.24 5.51 24.08
C HIS A 182 16.06 6.48 22.90
N SER A 183 15.09 7.39 23.05
CA SER A 183 15.21 8.84 22.77
C SER A 183 13.83 9.52 22.69
N GLU A 184 12.97 9.35 23.69
CA GLU A 184 11.86 10.31 23.93
C GLU A 184 12.32 11.53 24.74
N ALA A 185 13.55 11.52 25.27
CA ALA A 185 14.07 12.56 26.14
C ALA A 185 15.18 13.43 25.48
N SER A 186 14.94 13.97 24.29
CA SER A 186 15.68 15.18 23.87
C SER A 186 15.08 15.79 22.60
N LYS A 187 14.19 16.77 22.76
CA LYS A 187 13.93 17.92 21.86
C LYS A 187 12.69 18.69 22.32
N HIS A 188 12.71 19.16 23.57
CA HIS A 188 12.11 20.44 23.87
C HIS A 188 13.29 21.39 24.12
N PRO A 189 13.56 22.38 23.25
CA PRO A 189 14.40 23.49 23.67
C PRO A 189 13.63 24.19 24.79
N SER A 190 14.13 24.09 26.02
CA SER A 190 13.72 24.98 27.10
C SER A 190 13.98 26.40 26.61
N VAL A 191 12.91 27.15 26.37
CA VAL A 191 12.99 28.59 26.17
C VAL A 191 13.50 29.14 27.50
N ALA A 192 14.79 29.48 27.55
CA ALA A 192 15.33 30.24 28.65
C ALA A 192 14.67 31.63 28.62
N SER A 193 13.86 31.89 29.64
CA SER A 193 13.35 33.21 29.97
C SER A 193 14.53 34.11 30.32
N GLY A 194 14.91 34.98 29.38
CA GLY A 194 15.75 36.13 29.67
C GLY A 194 14.88 37.25 30.26
N THR A 195 14.98 37.43 31.56
CA THR A 195 14.66 38.67 32.28
C THR A 195 15.91 38.98 33.11
N ASP A 196 16.79 39.87 32.66
CA ASP A 196 16.78 41.33 32.84
C ASP A 196 17.64 41.74 34.06
N GLU A 197 18.27 42.92 33.93
CA GLU A 197 18.89 43.76 34.95
C GLU A 197 20.29 43.41 35.52
N HIS A 198 21.29 44.21 35.15
CA HIS A 198 22.02 45.04 36.13
C HIS A 198 22.84 46.18 35.47
N GLU A 199 22.39 47.41 35.78
CA GLU A 199 23.09 48.66 36.08
C GLU A 199 24.52 48.95 35.56
N GLY A 200 24.66 50.16 35.00
CA GLY A 200 25.92 50.86 34.72
C GLY A 200 25.73 52.05 33.80
#